data_AF-A0A1Y3PR32-F1
#
_entry.id   AF-A0A1Y3PR32-F1
#
_cell.length_a   1.000
_cell.length_b   1.000
_cell.length_c   1.000
_cell.angle_alpha   90.00
_cell.angle_beta   90.00
_cell.angle_gamma   90.00
#
_symmetry.space_group_name_H-M   'P 1'
#
loop_
_entity.id
_entity.type
_entity.pdbx_description
1 polymer ?
#
loop_
_entity_poly.entity_id
_entity_poly.type
_entity_poly.pdbx_seq_one_letter_code
_entity_poly.pdbx_strand_id
1 'polypeptide(L)'
;MNEKKLKIIRSAMKLFAQKGLDATSIQEIADRSGISKGAFYLHFRSKEELLLSLFQYDAEKIDEIIAQAEQQDLPARDKFVLQLTRLFQHLLDNREIIILNFREEVLHINKEMAHFFRKLRQKQRQWLENVFLSIYGETVRPYLYDATVIFHGIMKSYLMLMIVHRIELDVERLARFIVNRLDEVVNGMVSGRQKPLLTQEMLAPLYAPANDIHEQVIGILEQMKDTLNRLDMNEAEKGELFDSIKYLLAEFKKGQPPTFMVKGLLANFSKFGEFDHYRQAIADLMGIEW
;
A
#
# COMPACT_ATOMS: atom_id res chain seq x y z
N MET A 1 2.52 -1.30 -19.41
CA MET A 1 1.99 0.08 -19.62
C MET A 1 2.40 0.59 -21.00
N ASN A 2 1.52 1.23 -21.78
CA ASN A 2 1.88 1.84 -23.09
C ASN A 2 2.60 3.19 -22.88
N GLU A 3 3.55 3.54 -23.75
CA GLU A 3 4.30 4.82 -23.76
C GLU A 3 3.42 6.06 -23.60
N LYS A 4 2.24 6.10 -24.23
CA LYS A 4 1.31 7.23 -24.09
C LYS A 4 0.84 7.43 -22.64
N LYS A 5 0.48 6.33 -21.95
CA LYS A 5 0.12 6.39 -20.52
C LYS A 5 1.31 6.86 -19.68
N LEU A 6 2.52 6.36 -19.94
CA LEU A 6 3.72 6.77 -19.23
C LEU A 6 4.04 8.27 -19.41
N LYS A 7 3.84 8.81 -20.61
CA LYS A 7 4.04 10.25 -20.87
C LYS A 7 3.09 11.12 -20.06
N ILE A 8 1.82 10.73 -19.99
CA ILE A 8 0.80 11.43 -19.19
C ILE A 8 1.17 11.37 -17.71
N ILE A 9 1.51 10.18 -17.22
CA ILE A 9 1.92 9.93 -15.83
C ILE A 9 3.12 10.81 -15.46
N ARG A 10 4.20 10.81 -16.25
CA ARG A 10 5.40 11.62 -15.99
C ARG A 10 5.12 13.13 -15.98
N SER A 11 4.19 13.58 -16.82
CA SER A 11 3.81 14.99 -16.88
C SER A 11 3.00 15.40 -15.65
N ALA A 12 2.06 14.55 -15.23
CA ALA A 12 1.26 14.72 -14.02
C ALA A 12 2.13 14.69 -12.75
N MET A 13 3.06 13.74 -12.65
CA MET A 13 4.01 13.63 -11.53
C MET A 13 4.71 14.95 -11.23
N LYS A 14 5.25 15.61 -12.26
CA LYS A 14 5.96 16.89 -12.10
C LYS A 14 5.03 17.97 -11.58
N LEU A 15 3.77 18.01 -12.05
CA LEU A 15 2.78 18.96 -11.57
C LEU A 15 2.39 18.68 -10.10
N PHE A 16 2.11 17.42 -9.77
CA PHE A 16 1.76 17.02 -8.42
C PHE A 16 2.90 17.32 -7.44
N ALA A 17 4.14 17.01 -7.81
CA ALA A 17 5.29 17.26 -6.94
C ALA A 17 5.50 18.77 -6.68
N GLN A 18 5.20 19.61 -7.68
CA GLN A 18 5.35 21.06 -7.61
C GLN A 18 4.27 21.74 -6.76
N LYS A 19 2.99 21.43 -6.98
CA LYS A 19 1.87 22.17 -6.38
C LYS A 19 0.84 21.32 -5.63
N GLY A 20 1.03 20.01 -5.55
CA GLY A 20 0.08 19.08 -4.94
C GLY A 20 -0.97 18.55 -5.91
N LEU A 21 -1.71 17.54 -5.47
CA LEU A 21 -2.74 16.87 -6.27
C LEU A 21 -3.91 17.81 -6.53
N ASP A 22 -4.45 18.45 -5.48
CA ASP A 22 -5.67 19.27 -5.55
C ASP A 22 -5.50 20.49 -6.44
N ALA A 23 -4.38 21.22 -6.29
CA ALA A 23 -4.07 22.40 -7.08
C ALA A 23 -3.73 22.10 -8.55
N THR A 24 -3.62 20.83 -8.94
CA THR A 24 -3.36 20.41 -10.33
C THR A 24 -4.67 20.11 -11.06
N SER A 25 -4.91 20.75 -12.20
CA SER A 25 -6.07 20.45 -13.05
C SER A 25 -5.76 19.41 -14.13
N ILE A 26 -6.79 18.68 -14.58
CA ILE A 26 -6.67 17.75 -15.70
C ILE A 26 -6.29 18.48 -16.99
N GLN A 27 -6.74 19.73 -17.17
CA GLN A 27 -6.39 20.55 -18.33
C GLN A 27 -4.88 20.79 -18.38
N GLU A 28 -4.27 21.20 -17.27
CA GLU A 28 -2.82 21.42 -17.21
C GLU A 28 -2.02 20.14 -17.45
N ILE A 29 -2.51 18.99 -16.97
CA ILE A 29 -1.89 17.69 -17.25
C ILE A 29 -1.96 17.40 -18.75
N ALA A 30 -3.11 17.62 -19.38
CA ALA A 30 -3.32 17.39 -20.80
C ALA A 30 -2.41 18.29 -21.65
N ASP A 31 -2.38 19.58 -21.35
CA ASP A 31 -1.54 20.58 -22.02
C ASP A 31 -0.05 20.21 -21.91
N ARG A 32 0.41 19.89 -20.70
CA ARG A 32 1.82 19.50 -20.46
C ARG A 32 2.18 18.17 -21.13
N SER A 33 1.22 17.26 -21.28
CA SER A 33 1.41 15.97 -21.93
C SER A 33 1.31 16.05 -23.46
N GLY A 34 0.84 17.19 -24.00
CA GLY A 34 0.56 17.38 -25.42
C GLY A 34 -0.60 16.52 -25.91
N ILE A 35 -1.64 16.35 -25.10
CA ILE A 35 -2.87 15.62 -25.45
C ILE A 35 -4.10 16.49 -25.18
N SER A 36 -5.25 16.10 -25.72
CA SER A 36 -6.52 16.75 -25.36
C SER A 36 -7.04 16.26 -24.00
N LYS A 37 -7.88 17.08 -23.36
CA LYS A 37 -8.60 16.69 -22.14
C LYS A 37 -9.47 15.43 -22.36
N GLY A 38 -10.09 15.30 -23.54
CA GLY A 38 -10.82 14.08 -23.90
C GLY A 38 -9.92 12.85 -23.96
N ALA A 39 -8.72 12.98 -24.52
CA ALA A 39 -7.74 11.89 -24.58
C ALA A 39 -7.21 11.47 -23.19
N PHE A 40 -7.18 12.40 -22.22
CA PHE A 40 -6.88 12.04 -20.83
C PHE A 40 -7.91 11.06 -20.28
N TYR A 41 -9.21 11.35 -20.48
CA TYR A 41 -10.31 10.52 -19.98
C TYR A 41 -10.42 9.15 -20.66
N LEU A 42 -9.78 8.95 -21.82
CA LEU A 42 -9.61 7.62 -22.42
C LEU A 42 -8.64 6.73 -21.64
N HIS A 43 -7.77 7.32 -20.81
CA HIS A 43 -6.73 6.60 -20.09
C HIS A 43 -6.94 6.55 -18.58
N PHE A 44 -7.51 7.60 -17.99
CA PHE A 44 -7.72 7.77 -16.55
C PHE A 44 -9.04 8.49 -16.29
N ARG A 45 -9.86 7.99 -15.36
CA ARG A 45 -11.14 8.59 -14.96
C ARG A 45 -10.94 9.78 -14.04
N SER A 46 -9.84 9.81 -13.27
CA SER A 46 -9.53 10.90 -12.35
C SER A 46 -8.02 11.10 -12.13
N LYS A 47 -7.63 12.15 -11.39
CA LYS A 47 -6.23 12.39 -11.00
C LYS A 47 -5.74 11.35 -10.00
N GLU A 48 -6.63 10.88 -9.14
CA GLU A 48 -6.38 9.87 -8.11
C GLU A 48 -6.13 8.51 -8.75
N GLU A 49 -6.91 8.11 -9.78
CA GLU A 49 -6.65 6.89 -10.54
C GLU A 49 -5.30 6.95 -11.27
N LEU A 50 -4.97 8.10 -11.85
CA LEU A 50 -3.67 8.32 -12.47
C LEU A 50 -2.55 8.17 -11.45
N LEU A 51 -2.69 8.79 -10.28
CA LEU A 51 -1.70 8.72 -9.20
C LEU A 51 -1.55 7.28 -8.67
N LEU A 52 -2.65 6.52 -8.57
CA LEU A 52 -2.59 5.12 -8.15
C LEU A 52 -1.86 4.27 -9.18
N SER A 53 -2.16 4.49 -10.46
CA SER A 53 -1.48 3.82 -11.58
C SER A 53 0.02 4.11 -11.59
N LEU A 54 0.42 5.33 -11.21
CA LEU A 54 1.82 5.69 -11.04
C LEU A 54 2.48 4.87 -9.93
N PHE A 55 1.90 4.84 -8.73
CA PHE A 55 2.50 4.12 -7.61
C PHE A 55 2.55 2.60 -7.86
N GLN A 56 1.53 2.04 -8.52
CA GLN A 56 1.53 0.64 -8.93
C GLN A 56 2.69 0.35 -9.90
N TYR A 57 2.88 1.19 -10.91
CA TYR A 57 4.00 1.06 -11.85
C TYR A 57 5.36 1.16 -11.16
N ASP A 58 5.51 2.10 -10.23
CA ASP A 58 6.76 2.27 -9.48
C ASP A 58 7.05 1.05 -8.59
N ALA A 59 6.02 0.52 -7.91
CA ALA A 59 6.13 -0.69 -7.11
C ALA A 59 6.53 -1.91 -7.96
N GLU A 60 5.93 -2.08 -9.15
CA GLU A 60 6.32 -3.13 -10.10
C GLU A 60 7.80 -3.00 -10.50
N LYS A 61 8.31 -1.78 -10.71
CA LYS A 61 9.73 -1.55 -11.03
C LYS A 61 10.66 -1.88 -9.87
N ILE A 62 10.27 -1.53 -8.65
CA ILE A 62 11.03 -1.92 -7.45
C ILE A 62 11.06 -3.44 -7.32
N ASP A 63 9.94 -4.12 -7.59
CA ASP A 63 9.88 -5.58 -7.56
C ASP A 63 10.81 -6.24 -8.59
N GLU A 64 10.84 -5.71 -9.81
CA GLU A 64 11.77 -6.15 -10.85
C GLU A 64 13.23 -5.97 -10.41
N ILE A 65 13.58 -4.81 -9.84
CA ILE A 65 14.92 -4.51 -9.34
C ILE A 65 15.36 -5.53 -8.28
N ILE A 66 14.48 -5.80 -7.32
CA ILE A 66 14.73 -6.74 -6.23
C ILE A 66 14.92 -8.16 -6.80
N ALA A 67 14.03 -8.60 -7.67
CA ALA A 67 14.06 -9.94 -8.27
C ALA A 67 15.31 -10.16 -9.13
N GLN A 68 15.73 -9.18 -9.93
CA GLN A 68 16.93 -9.28 -10.76
C GLN A 68 18.21 -9.40 -9.95
N ALA A 69 18.29 -8.73 -8.80
CA ALA A 69 19.41 -8.86 -7.89
C ALA A 69 19.39 -10.21 -7.16
N GLU A 70 18.20 -10.73 -6.86
CA GLU A 70 18.05 -12.05 -6.22
C GLU A 70 18.51 -13.20 -7.10
N GLN A 71 18.37 -13.06 -8.42
CA GLN A 71 18.82 -14.06 -9.42
C GLN A 71 20.35 -14.12 -9.59
N GLN A 72 21.11 -13.18 -9.01
CA GLN A 72 22.56 -13.20 -9.11
C GLN A 72 23.14 -14.29 -8.21
N ASP A 73 24.20 -14.95 -8.66
CA ASP A 73 24.97 -15.90 -7.85
C ASP A 73 25.94 -15.15 -6.94
N LEU A 74 25.38 -14.57 -5.87
CA LEU A 74 26.08 -13.76 -4.88
C LEU A 74 25.67 -14.17 -3.45
N PRO A 75 26.54 -13.99 -2.45
CA PRO A 75 26.15 -14.10 -1.05
C PRO A 75 24.97 -13.18 -0.72
N ALA A 76 24.08 -13.59 0.19
CA ALA A 76 22.87 -12.84 0.57
C ALA A 76 23.16 -11.37 0.91
N ARG A 77 24.27 -11.13 1.61
CA ARG A 77 24.74 -9.79 1.96
C ARG A 77 25.06 -8.93 0.74
N ASP A 78 25.75 -9.50 -0.25
CA ASP A 78 26.13 -8.78 -1.47
C ASP A 78 24.93 -8.57 -2.40
N LYS A 79 23.98 -9.53 -2.43
CA LYS A 79 22.67 -9.32 -3.06
C LYS A 79 21.94 -8.13 -2.46
N PHE A 80 21.94 -8.01 -1.13
CA PHE A 80 21.28 -6.88 -0.46
C PHE A 80 21.96 -5.55 -0.79
N VAL A 81 23.30 -5.48 -0.80
CA VAL A 81 24.03 -4.30 -1.27
C VAL A 81 23.64 -3.93 -2.71
N LEU A 82 23.55 -4.92 -3.61
CA LEU A 82 23.15 -4.69 -4.99
C LEU A 82 21.70 -4.19 -5.10
N GLN A 83 20.77 -4.78 -4.33
CA GLN A 83 19.38 -4.34 -4.24
C GLN A 83 19.28 -2.88 -3.79
N LEU A 84 19.98 -2.50 -2.73
CA LEU A 84 20.00 -1.12 -2.23
C LEU A 84 20.61 -0.16 -3.24
N THR A 85 21.71 -0.55 -3.88
CA THR A 85 22.37 0.28 -4.90
C THR A 85 21.41 0.62 -6.05
N ARG A 86 20.76 -0.40 -6.61
CA ARG A 86 19.77 -0.23 -7.69
C ARG A 86 18.53 0.51 -7.24
N LEU A 87 18.07 0.27 -6.01
CA LEU A 87 16.94 0.98 -5.43
C LEU A 87 17.24 2.48 -5.28
N PHE A 88 18.41 2.85 -4.74
CA PHE A 88 18.81 4.26 -4.66
C PHE A 88 18.86 4.94 -6.03
N GLN A 89 19.44 4.27 -7.04
CA GLN A 89 19.47 4.79 -8.41
C GLN A 89 18.05 5.06 -8.94
N HIS A 90 17.18 4.06 -8.84
CA HIS A 90 15.78 4.19 -9.25
C HIS A 90 15.05 5.33 -8.52
N LEU A 91 15.24 5.46 -7.21
CA LEU A 91 14.59 6.50 -6.42
C LEU A 91 15.09 7.91 -6.76
N LEU A 92 16.37 8.06 -7.11
CA LEU A 92 16.94 9.34 -7.53
C LEU A 92 16.48 9.75 -8.93
N ASP A 93 16.40 8.78 -9.85
CA ASP A 93 15.86 8.96 -11.19
C ASP A 93 14.37 9.34 -11.17
N ASN A 94 13.64 8.91 -10.13
CA ASN A 94 12.21 9.14 -9.94
C ASN A 94 11.88 9.98 -8.69
N ARG A 95 12.76 10.90 -8.29
CA ARG A 95 12.65 11.69 -7.05
C ARG A 95 11.30 12.39 -6.84
N GLU A 96 10.58 12.74 -7.90
CA GLU A 96 9.27 13.38 -7.82
C GLU A 96 8.24 12.45 -7.15
N ILE A 97 8.30 11.12 -7.37
CA ILE A 97 7.48 10.14 -6.64
C ILE A 97 7.78 10.19 -5.14
N ILE A 98 9.05 10.33 -4.77
CA ILE A 98 9.45 10.34 -3.37
C ILE A 98 8.96 11.61 -2.66
N ILE A 99 9.07 12.77 -3.32
CA ILE A 99 8.52 14.03 -2.81
C ILE A 99 7.00 13.89 -2.59
N LEU A 100 6.29 13.19 -3.48
CA LEU A 100 4.87 12.92 -3.33
C LEU A 100 4.57 11.98 -2.16
N ASN A 101 5.33 10.88 -2.01
CA ASN A 101 5.17 9.93 -0.91
C ASN A 101 5.32 10.59 0.48
N PHE A 102 6.12 11.66 0.58
CA PHE A 102 6.33 12.38 1.84
C PHE A 102 5.28 13.46 2.14
N ARG A 103 4.35 13.73 1.23
CA ARG A 103 3.19 14.58 1.54
C ARG A 103 2.15 13.72 2.26
N GLU A 104 1.89 14.02 3.53
CA GLU A 104 0.93 13.26 4.38
C GLU A 104 -0.45 13.11 3.74
N GLU A 105 -0.85 14.07 2.91
CA GLU A 105 -2.09 14.07 2.13
C GLU A 105 -2.27 12.82 1.26
N VAL A 106 -1.18 12.22 0.74
CA VAL A 106 -1.25 11.10 -0.21
C VAL A 106 -1.78 9.81 0.42
N LEU A 107 -1.52 9.60 1.72
CA LEU A 107 -1.98 8.41 2.44
C LEU A 107 -3.49 8.42 2.73
N HIS A 108 -4.12 9.59 2.64
CA HIS A 108 -5.52 9.81 3.04
C HIS A 108 -6.42 10.23 1.87
N ILE A 109 -5.94 10.14 0.62
CA ILE A 109 -6.69 10.54 -0.58
C ILE A 109 -7.99 9.74 -0.72
N ASN A 110 -7.89 8.41 -0.72
CA ASN A 110 -9.02 7.50 -0.85
C ASN A 110 -8.68 6.11 -0.31
N LYS A 111 -9.70 5.24 -0.28
CA LYS A 111 -9.57 3.88 0.25
C LYS A 111 -8.65 3.02 -0.61
N GLU A 112 -8.68 3.20 -1.93
CA GLU A 112 -7.86 2.45 -2.89
C GLU A 112 -6.36 2.70 -2.67
N MET A 113 -5.98 3.96 -2.43
CA MET A 113 -4.61 4.35 -2.09
C MET A 113 -4.18 3.78 -0.74
N ALA A 114 -5.02 3.92 0.28
CA ALA A 114 -4.73 3.37 1.61
C ALA A 114 -4.50 1.85 1.54
N HIS A 115 -5.36 1.14 0.79
CA HIS A 115 -5.24 -0.30 0.55
C HIS A 115 -3.96 -0.66 -0.20
N PHE A 116 -3.64 0.09 -1.26
CA PHE A 116 -2.40 -0.12 -2.02
C PHE A 116 -1.15 0.04 -1.14
N PHE A 117 -1.02 1.16 -0.42
CA PHE A 117 0.15 1.40 0.43
C PHE A 117 0.23 0.41 1.60
N ARG A 118 -0.90 -0.09 2.11
CA ARG A 118 -0.90 -1.18 3.11
C ARG A 118 -0.27 -2.45 2.54
N LYS A 119 -0.71 -2.89 1.35
CA LYS A 119 -0.12 -4.05 0.66
C LYS A 119 1.36 -3.85 0.38
N LEU A 120 1.76 -2.65 -0.06
CA LEU A 120 3.15 -2.31 -0.31
C LEU A 120 4.00 -2.42 0.96
N ARG A 121 3.54 -1.86 2.09
CA ARG A 121 4.23 -1.98 3.39
C ARG A 121 4.37 -3.43 3.86
N GLN A 122 3.34 -4.24 3.69
CA GLN A 122 3.39 -5.67 4.01
C GLN A 122 4.44 -6.40 3.18
N LYS A 123 4.47 -6.15 1.88
CA LYS A 123 5.45 -6.73 0.97
C LYS A 123 6.89 -6.32 1.32
N GLN A 124 7.12 -5.03 1.55
CA GLN A 124 8.44 -4.50 1.93
C GLN A 124 8.94 -5.12 3.23
N ARG A 125 8.07 -5.25 4.24
CA ARG A 125 8.42 -5.91 5.51
C ARG A 125 8.81 -7.36 5.30
N GLN A 126 8.01 -8.14 4.55
CA GLN A 126 8.30 -9.56 4.32
C GLN A 126 9.63 -9.73 3.58
N TRP A 127 9.89 -8.88 2.58
CA TRP A 127 11.17 -8.88 1.87
C TRP A 127 12.34 -8.59 2.82
N LEU A 128 12.23 -7.56 3.67
CA LEU A 128 13.32 -7.19 4.57
C LEU A 128 13.56 -8.26 5.66
N GLU A 129 12.49 -8.87 6.18
CA GLU A 129 12.59 -10.00 7.09
C GLU A 129 13.36 -11.16 6.47
N ASN A 130 13.02 -11.53 5.22
CA ASN A 130 13.72 -12.59 4.49
C ASN A 130 15.20 -12.24 4.29
N VAL A 131 15.51 -10.98 3.94
CA VAL A 131 16.89 -10.50 3.82
C VAL A 131 17.63 -10.64 5.15
N PHE A 132 17.07 -10.16 6.26
CA PHE A 132 17.75 -10.20 7.55
C PHE A 132 17.96 -11.63 8.03
N LEU A 133 16.98 -12.52 7.87
CA LEU A 133 17.13 -13.94 8.18
C LEU A 133 18.19 -14.60 7.29
N SER A 134 18.28 -14.23 6.01
CA SER A 134 19.29 -14.79 5.09
C SER A 134 20.72 -14.35 5.40
N ILE A 135 20.91 -13.15 5.96
CA ILE A 135 22.24 -12.59 6.29
C ILE A 135 22.67 -12.99 7.71
N TYR A 136 21.76 -12.87 8.69
CA TYR A 136 22.08 -13.01 10.12
C TYR A 136 21.56 -14.31 10.75
N GLY A 137 20.78 -15.11 10.01
CA GLY A 137 20.17 -16.34 10.50
C GLY A 137 19.05 -16.10 11.53
N GLU A 138 18.61 -17.18 12.17
CA GLU A 138 17.49 -17.17 13.14
C GLU A 138 17.76 -16.34 14.40
N THR A 139 19.02 -16.04 14.71
CA THR A 139 19.39 -15.24 15.89
C THR A 139 18.86 -13.81 15.84
N VAL A 140 18.57 -13.27 14.64
CA VAL A 140 17.99 -11.93 14.50
C VAL A 140 16.48 -11.89 14.74
N ARG A 141 15.78 -13.05 14.76
CA ARG A 141 14.31 -13.11 14.80
C ARG A 141 13.67 -12.24 15.90
N PRO A 142 14.17 -12.24 17.15
CA PRO A 142 13.61 -11.38 18.21
C PRO A 142 13.73 -9.88 17.92
N TYR A 143 14.68 -9.50 17.08
CA TYR A 143 15.10 -8.12 16.81
C TYR A 143 14.63 -7.59 15.45
N LEU A 144 13.89 -8.39 14.67
CA LEU A 144 13.51 -8.04 13.29
C LEU A 144 12.80 -6.69 13.21
N TYR A 145 11.92 -6.38 14.16
CA TYR A 145 11.19 -5.12 14.19
C TYR A 145 12.10 -3.92 14.45
N ASP A 146 12.96 -4.02 15.46
CA ASP A 146 13.93 -2.97 15.79
C ASP A 146 14.91 -2.74 14.64
N ALA A 147 15.50 -3.81 14.11
CA ALA A 147 16.41 -3.76 12.97
C ALA A 147 15.73 -3.14 11.74
N THR A 148 14.46 -3.48 11.49
CA THR A 148 13.68 -2.94 10.36
C THR A 148 13.45 -1.44 10.50
N VAL A 149 13.07 -0.97 11.69
CA VAL A 149 12.83 0.46 11.93
C VAL A 149 14.14 1.26 11.81
N ILE A 150 15.23 0.75 12.36
CA ILE A 150 16.55 1.40 12.25
C ILE A 150 17.00 1.46 10.80
N PHE A 151 16.89 0.36 10.06
CA PHE A 151 17.22 0.32 8.63
C PHE A 151 16.43 1.36 7.83
N HIS A 152 15.11 1.40 8.00
CA HIS A 152 14.28 2.41 7.34
C HIS A 152 14.65 3.85 7.73
N GLY A 153 15.00 4.07 9.00
CA GLY A 153 15.46 5.36 9.50
C GLY A 153 16.73 5.83 8.81
N ILE A 154 17.74 4.95 8.74
CA ILE A 154 19.02 5.24 8.06
C ILE A 154 18.77 5.52 6.57
N MET A 155 18.05 4.63 5.88
CA MET A 155 17.71 4.77 4.46
C MET A 155 16.98 6.10 4.16
N LYS A 156 15.91 6.39 4.91
CA LYS A 156 15.12 7.62 4.76
C LYS A 156 15.98 8.86 4.97
N SER A 157 16.86 8.86 5.98
CA SER A 157 17.68 10.02 6.31
C SER A 157 18.64 10.37 5.17
N TYR A 158 19.36 9.38 4.63
CA TYR A 158 20.24 9.61 3.47
C TYR A 158 19.47 9.98 2.21
N LEU A 159 18.36 9.30 1.93
CA LEU A 159 17.53 9.60 0.77
C LEU A 159 17.02 11.05 0.80
N MET A 160 16.61 11.55 1.95
CA MET A 160 16.16 12.93 2.12
C MET A 160 17.29 13.95 1.90
N LEU A 161 18.51 13.66 2.36
CA LEU A 161 19.69 14.49 2.06
C LEU A 161 19.96 14.57 0.56
N MET A 162 19.86 13.46 -0.15
CA MET A 162 20.10 13.43 -1.60
C MET A 162 18.99 14.11 -2.40
N ILE A 163 17.73 13.97 -1.99
CA ILE A 163 16.57 14.50 -2.74
C ILE A 163 16.30 15.96 -2.42
N VAL A 164 16.22 16.33 -1.13
CA VAL A 164 15.83 17.68 -0.70
C VAL A 164 17.05 18.60 -0.70
N HIS A 165 18.16 18.15 -0.12
CA HIS A 165 19.37 18.94 0.01
C HIS A 165 20.33 18.79 -1.18
N ARG A 166 19.98 17.93 -2.16
CA ARG A 166 20.76 17.71 -3.40
C ARG A 166 22.22 17.32 -3.12
N ILE A 167 22.46 16.61 -2.00
CA ILE A 167 23.79 16.08 -1.69
C ILE A 167 24.08 14.91 -2.62
N GLU A 168 25.15 15.01 -3.40
CA GLU A 168 25.61 13.94 -4.27
C GLU A 168 26.40 12.92 -3.45
N LEU A 169 25.92 11.67 -3.43
CA LEU A 169 26.57 10.54 -2.80
C LEU A 169 26.74 9.41 -3.82
N ASP A 170 27.88 8.73 -3.75
CA ASP A 170 28.06 7.46 -4.47
C ASP A 170 27.12 6.41 -3.86
N VAL A 171 26.16 5.96 -4.67
CA VAL A 171 25.07 5.06 -4.26
C VAL A 171 25.56 3.67 -3.87
N GLU A 172 26.61 3.17 -4.49
CA GLU A 172 27.18 1.85 -4.17
C GLU A 172 27.91 1.91 -2.82
N ARG A 173 28.74 2.94 -2.63
CA ARG A 173 29.42 3.21 -1.36
C ARG A 173 28.42 3.43 -0.24
N LEU A 174 27.34 4.16 -0.50
CA LEU A 174 26.26 4.38 0.46
C LEU A 174 25.57 3.06 0.83
N ALA A 175 25.20 2.24 -0.15
CA ALA A 175 24.58 0.94 0.08
C ALA A 175 25.48 0.05 0.96
N ARG A 176 26.77 -0.07 0.62
CA ARG A 176 27.76 -0.81 1.43
C ARG A 176 27.88 -0.26 2.85
N PHE A 177 27.92 1.07 2.98
CA PHE A 177 27.97 1.73 4.29
C PHE A 177 26.74 1.38 5.14
N ILE A 178 25.53 1.43 4.59
CA ILE A 178 24.29 1.11 5.31
C ILE A 178 24.28 -0.35 5.77
N VAL A 179 24.67 -1.28 4.90
CA VAL A 179 24.76 -2.71 5.28
C VAL A 179 25.81 -2.94 6.36
N ASN A 180 26.97 -2.29 6.28
CA ASN A 180 27.99 -2.37 7.35
C ASN A 180 27.47 -1.83 8.70
N ARG A 181 26.66 -0.76 8.70
CA ARG A 181 26.03 -0.23 9.93
C ARG A 181 24.98 -1.18 10.47
N LEU A 182 24.22 -1.82 9.59
CA LEU A 182 23.25 -2.83 9.99
C LEU A 182 23.92 -4.04 10.64
N ASP A 183 25.06 -4.50 10.09
CA ASP A 183 25.84 -5.59 10.69
C ASP A 183 26.23 -5.26 12.14
N GLU A 184 26.75 -4.06 12.40
CA GLU A 184 27.13 -3.62 13.74
C GLU A 184 25.93 -3.53 14.69
N VAL A 185 24.80 -2.99 14.22
CA VAL A 185 23.57 -2.86 15.02
C VAL A 185 23.01 -4.23 15.38
N VAL A 186 22.85 -5.11 14.41
CA VAL A 186 22.28 -6.46 14.62
C VAL A 186 23.20 -7.29 15.51
N ASN A 187 24.51 -7.29 15.25
CA ASN A 187 25.46 -8.01 16.10
C ASN A 187 25.47 -7.48 17.54
N GLY A 188 25.36 -6.16 17.72
CA GLY A 188 25.25 -5.54 19.04
C GLY A 188 23.99 -5.96 19.80
N MET A 189 22.85 -6.03 19.13
CA MET A 189 21.58 -6.51 19.73
C MET A 189 21.69 -7.98 20.17
N VAL A 190 22.19 -8.84 19.28
CA VAL A 190 22.29 -10.29 19.50
C VAL A 190 23.31 -10.61 20.58
N SER A 191 24.52 -10.06 20.51
CA SER A 191 25.60 -10.33 21.48
C SER A 191 25.32 -9.69 22.83
N GLY A 192 24.73 -8.49 22.85
CA GLY A 192 24.36 -7.80 24.08
C GLY A 192 23.15 -8.41 24.80
N ARG A 193 22.44 -9.37 24.17
CA ARG A 193 21.16 -9.92 24.64
C ARG A 193 20.19 -8.81 25.06
N GLN A 194 20.19 -7.70 24.32
CA GLN A 194 19.31 -6.59 24.61
C GLN A 194 17.86 -7.09 24.51
N LYS A 195 16.98 -6.60 25.37
CA LYS A 195 15.56 -6.88 25.20
C LYS A 195 15.07 -6.09 23.97
N PRO A 196 14.41 -6.72 22.98
CA PRO A 196 13.82 -5.99 21.87
C PRO A 196 12.94 -4.86 22.38
N LEU A 197 13.08 -3.67 21.79
CA LEU A 197 12.27 -2.51 22.17
C LEU A 197 10.89 -2.62 21.53
N LEU A 198 10.84 -3.07 20.27
CA LEU A 198 9.61 -3.27 19.53
C LEU A 198 9.21 -4.75 19.54
N THR A 199 7.99 -5.01 20.00
CA THR A 199 7.40 -6.36 19.95
C THR A 199 6.35 -6.48 18.85
N GLN A 200 6.02 -7.72 18.51
CA GLN A 200 4.92 -8.00 17.57
C GLN A 200 3.61 -7.37 18.05
N GLU A 201 3.32 -7.43 19.35
CA GLU A 201 2.08 -6.87 19.92
C GLU A 201 2.02 -5.35 19.80
N MET A 202 3.13 -4.65 20.07
CA MET A 202 3.20 -3.18 19.94
C MET A 202 2.94 -2.73 18.51
N LEU A 203 3.37 -3.53 17.54
CA LEU A 203 3.26 -3.23 16.13
C LEU A 203 2.07 -3.90 15.46
N ALA A 204 1.36 -4.79 16.17
CA ALA A 204 0.19 -5.47 15.66
C ALA A 204 -0.88 -4.50 15.17
N PRO A 205 -1.18 -3.35 15.78
CA PRO A 205 -2.13 -2.39 15.20
C PRO A 205 -1.69 -1.81 13.84
N LEU A 206 -0.38 -1.77 13.57
CA LEU A 206 0.23 -1.25 12.35
C LEU A 206 0.45 -2.33 11.28
N TYR A 207 0.66 -3.58 11.71
CA TYR A 207 1.09 -4.71 10.90
C TYR A 207 0.17 -5.91 10.94
N ALA A 208 -0.86 -5.89 11.79
CA ALA A 208 -1.98 -6.77 11.62
C ALA A 208 -2.30 -6.68 10.14
N PRO A 209 -2.35 -7.81 9.40
CA PRO A 209 -3.26 -7.79 8.28
C PRO A 209 -4.51 -7.18 8.89
N ALA A 210 -5.08 -6.13 8.30
CA ALA A 210 -6.51 -5.97 8.54
C ALA A 210 -7.01 -7.40 8.31
N ASN A 211 -7.49 -8.07 9.36
CA ASN A 211 -8.23 -9.30 9.14
C ASN A 211 -9.38 -8.76 8.34
N ASP A 212 -9.23 -8.85 7.02
CA ASP A 212 -9.83 -7.97 6.02
C ASP A 212 -11.30 -8.36 5.89
N ILE A 213 -11.87 -9.01 6.90
CA ILE A 213 -13.29 -9.25 7.08
C ILE A 213 -13.98 -7.88 7.10
N HIS A 214 -13.45 -6.89 7.80
CA HIS A 214 -14.09 -5.56 7.87
C HIS A 214 -14.13 -4.85 6.52
N GLU A 215 -12.99 -4.75 5.85
CA GLU A 215 -12.90 -4.07 4.55
C GLU A 215 -13.52 -4.90 3.43
N GLN A 216 -13.38 -6.23 3.43
CA GLN A 216 -14.10 -7.11 2.49
C GLN A 216 -15.61 -7.06 2.71
N VAL A 217 -16.10 -7.10 3.95
CA VAL A 217 -17.54 -6.98 4.23
C VAL A 217 -18.05 -5.60 3.85
N ILE A 218 -17.32 -4.51 4.15
CA ILE A 218 -17.67 -3.17 3.67
C ILE A 218 -17.73 -3.15 2.13
N GLY A 219 -16.76 -3.76 1.45
CA GLY A 219 -16.73 -3.86 -0.02
C GLY A 219 -17.94 -4.63 -0.57
N ILE A 220 -18.29 -5.76 0.04
CA ILE A 220 -19.47 -6.54 -0.33
C ILE A 220 -20.76 -5.74 -0.07
N LEU A 221 -20.86 -5.02 1.05
CA LEU A 221 -22.03 -4.20 1.37
C LEU A 221 -22.22 -3.04 0.38
N GLU A 222 -21.15 -2.41 -0.11
CA GLU A 222 -21.24 -1.40 -1.17
C GLU A 222 -21.66 -2.04 -2.51
N GLN A 223 -21.21 -3.27 -2.83
CA GLN A 223 -21.69 -4.00 -4.01
C GLN A 223 -23.16 -4.41 -3.90
N MET A 224 -23.62 -4.80 -2.70
CA MET A 224 -25.03 -5.05 -2.43
C MET A 224 -25.85 -3.78 -2.67
N LYS A 225 -25.37 -2.62 -2.21
CA LYS A 225 -26.03 -1.33 -2.43
C LYS A 225 -26.14 -0.98 -3.92
N ASP A 226 -25.07 -1.19 -4.69
CA ASP A 226 -25.08 -0.99 -6.13
C ASP A 226 -26.03 -1.95 -6.86
N THR A 227 -26.11 -3.20 -6.40
CA THR A 227 -27.06 -4.19 -6.92
C THR A 227 -28.49 -3.76 -6.62
N LEU A 228 -28.78 -3.38 -5.38
CA LEU A 228 -30.08 -2.90 -4.94
C LEU A 228 -30.55 -1.67 -5.74
N ASN A 229 -29.65 -0.73 -6.02
CA ASN A 229 -29.97 0.45 -6.82
C ASN A 229 -30.47 0.09 -8.24
N ARG A 230 -29.96 -1.00 -8.82
CA ARG A 230 -30.28 -1.44 -10.19
C ARG A 230 -31.51 -2.34 -10.28
N LEU A 231 -31.99 -2.88 -9.16
CA LEU A 231 -33.18 -3.71 -9.13
C LEU A 231 -34.46 -2.87 -9.20
N ASP A 232 -35.39 -3.33 -10.02
CA ASP A 232 -36.76 -2.83 -10.10
C ASP A 232 -37.61 -3.62 -9.11
N MET A 233 -37.99 -2.98 -8.01
CA MET A 233 -38.71 -3.61 -6.89
C MET A 233 -39.50 -2.56 -6.12
N ASN A 234 -40.36 -3.01 -5.20
CA ASN A 234 -41.18 -2.12 -4.38
C ASN A 234 -40.32 -1.12 -3.59
N GLU A 235 -40.65 0.18 -3.66
CA GLU A 235 -39.91 1.25 -2.99
C GLU A 235 -39.86 1.11 -1.46
N ALA A 236 -40.92 0.56 -0.84
CA ALA A 236 -40.93 0.30 0.61
C ALA A 236 -39.93 -0.81 0.98
N GLU A 237 -39.95 -1.93 0.24
CA GLU A 237 -39.02 -3.05 0.46
C GLU A 237 -37.58 -2.63 0.14
N LYS A 238 -37.38 -1.85 -0.93
CA LYS A 238 -36.08 -1.29 -1.32
C LYS A 238 -35.51 -0.39 -0.22
N GLY A 239 -36.35 0.44 0.40
CA GLY A 239 -35.98 1.29 1.53
C GLY A 239 -35.47 0.50 2.74
N GLU A 240 -36.19 -0.55 3.15
CA GLU A 240 -35.80 -1.41 4.28
C GLU A 240 -34.45 -2.11 4.07
N LEU A 241 -34.21 -2.61 2.85
CA LEU A 241 -32.92 -3.22 2.47
C LEU A 241 -31.79 -2.18 2.48
N PHE A 242 -32.06 -0.96 2.00
CA PHE A 242 -31.08 0.12 1.98
C PHE A 242 -30.67 0.53 3.39
N ASP A 243 -31.63 0.64 4.31
CA ASP A 243 -31.38 0.95 5.72
C ASP A 243 -30.59 -0.17 6.41
N SER A 244 -30.87 -1.43 6.08
CA SER A 244 -30.09 -2.59 6.57
C SER A 244 -28.62 -2.51 6.13
N ILE A 245 -28.35 -2.20 4.86
CA ILE A 245 -26.97 -2.01 4.35
C ILE A 245 -26.30 -0.80 5.01
N LYS A 246 -27.01 0.34 5.09
CA LYS A 246 -26.49 1.57 5.67
C LYS A 246 -26.12 1.39 7.14
N TYR A 247 -26.94 0.68 7.90
CA TYR A 247 -26.68 0.37 9.29
C TYR A 247 -25.46 -0.54 9.45
N LEU A 248 -25.37 -1.63 8.67
CA LEU A 248 -24.20 -2.50 8.67
C LEU A 248 -22.92 -1.71 8.33
N LEU A 249 -22.94 -0.88 7.29
CA LEU A 249 -21.81 -0.03 6.91
C LEU A 249 -21.41 0.93 8.03
N ALA A 250 -22.36 1.49 8.78
CA ALA A 250 -22.07 2.37 9.91
C ALA A 250 -21.41 1.62 11.07
N GLU A 251 -21.89 0.42 11.39
CA GLU A 251 -21.34 -0.39 12.49
C GLU A 251 -19.93 -0.92 12.15
N PHE A 252 -19.72 -1.42 10.93
CA PHE A 252 -18.38 -1.82 10.47
C PHE A 252 -17.37 -0.66 10.40
N LYS A 253 -17.83 0.59 10.23
CA LYS A 253 -16.98 1.78 10.31
C LYS A 253 -16.57 2.13 11.75
N LYS A 254 -17.39 1.77 12.75
CA LYS A 254 -17.09 2.00 14.17
C LYS A 254 -16.18 0.93 14.76
N GLY A 255 -16.23 -0.29 14.23
CA GLY A 255 -15.50 -1.45 14.74
C GLY A 255 -16.16 -2.74 14.27
N GLN A 256 -15.99 -3.85 15.03
CA GLN A 256 -16.55 -5.14 14.63
C GLN A 256 -17.96 -5.31 15.19
N PRO A 257 -19.01 -5.31 14.36
CA PRO A 257 -20.34 -5.59 14.84
C PRO A 257 -20.46 -7.02 15.37
N PRO A 258 -21.32 -7.27 16.36
CA PRO A 258 -21.62 -8.62 16.80
C PRO A 258 -22.19 -9.50 15.68
N THR A 259 -21.68 -10.72 15.55
CA THR A 259 -22.04 -11.68 14.50
C THR A 259 -23.54 -11.95 14.40
N PHE A 260 -24.26 -11.99 15.52
CA PHE A 260 -25.72 -12.18 15.54
C PHE A 260 -26.48 -11.02 14.87
N MET A 261 -25.98 -9.79 15.02
CA MET A 261 -26.58 -8.59 14.42
C MET A 261 -26.40 -8.62 12.91
N VAL A 262 -25.21 -9.02 12.45
CA VAL A 262 -24.94 -9.19 11.02
C VAL A 262 -25.82 -10.28 10.43
N LYS A 263 -25.93 -11.45 11.09
CA LYS A 263 -26.84 -12.53 10.67
C LYS A 263 -28.28 -12.05 10.56
N GLY A 264 -28.77 -11.31 11.56
CA GLY A 264 -30.13 -10.77 11.58
C GLY A 264 -30.42 -9.81 10.43
N LEU A 265 -29.53 -8.84 10.19
CA LEU A 265 -29.71 -7.87 9.11
C LEU A 265 -29.54 -8.49 7.72
N LEU A 266 -28.66 -9.49 7.56
CA LEU A 266 -28.53 -10.24 6.31
C LEU A 266 -29.72 -11.17 6.03
N ALA A 267 -30.54 -11.52 7.03
CA ALA A 267 -31.75 -12.30 6.82
C ALA A 267 -32.82 -11.53 6.03
N ASN A 268 -32.82 -10.19 6.09
CA ASN A 268 -33.72 -9.34 5.30
C ASN A 268 -33.54 -9.54 3.79
N PHE A 269 -32.35 -9.98 3.37
CA PHE A 269 -32.00 -10.23 1.97
C PHE A 269 -32.34 -11.65 1.50
N SER A 270 -32.77 -12.55 2.40
CA SER A 270 -32.93 -13.99 2.11
C SER A 270 -34.00 -14.34 1.08
N LYS A 271 -34.93 -13.41 0.80
CA LYS A 271 -36.00 -13.59 -0.19
C LYS A 271 -35.58 -13.18 -1.61
N PHE A 272 -34.38 -12.62 -1.76
CA PHE A 272 -33.88 -12.01 -2.99
C PHE A 272 -32.63 -12.76 -3.45
N GLY A 273 -32.79 -13.65 -4.43
CA GLY A 273 -31.72 -14.55 -4.89
C GLY A 273 -30.49 -13.82 -5.42
N GLU A 274 -30.65 -12.57 -5.87
CA GLU A 274 -29.57 -11.69 -6.32
C GLU A 274 -28.58 -11.32 -5.20
N PHE A 275 -28.91 -11.60 -3.94
CA PHE A 275 -28.06 -11.32 -2.79
C PHE A 275 -27.46 -12.54 -2.13
N ASP A 276 -27.81 -13.76 -2.55
CA ASP A 276 -27.37 -14.98 -1.87
C ASP A 276 -25.85 -15.16 -1.90
N HIS A 277 -25.18 -14.82 -3.00
CA HIS A 277 -23.72 -14.90 -3.06
C HIS A 277 -23.04 -13.86 -2.16
N TYR A 278 -23.61 -12.65 -2.00
CA TYR A 278 -23.10 -11.65 -1.08
C TYR A 278 -23.30 -12.08 0.38
N ARG A 279 -24.48 -12.62 0.71
CA ARG A 279 -24.80 -13.16 2.03
C ARG A 279 -23.83 -14.29 2.40
N GLN A 280 -23.62 -15.24 1.50
CA GLN A 280 -22.70 -16.35 1.72
C GLN A 280 -21.26 -15.86 1.89
N ALA A 281 -20.80 -14.93 1.05
CA ALA A 281 -19.46 -14.36 1.18
C ALA A 281 -19.23 -13.65 2.52
N ILE A 282 -20.21 -12.86 3.00
CA ILE A 282 -20.11 -12.23 4.33
C ILE A 282 -20.14 -13.30 5.44
N ALA A 283 -20.96 -14.34 5.29
CA ALA A 283 -21.05 -15.42 6.26
C ALA A 283 -19.73 -16.20 6.40
N ASP A 284 -19.11 -16.55 5.28
CA ASP A 284 -17.82 -17.25 5.24
C ASP A 284 -16.72 -16.38 5.87
N LEU A 285 -16.70 -15.08 5.57
CA LEU A 285 -15.74 -14.15 6.15
C LEU A 285 -15.90 -13.99 7.66
N MET A 286 -17.14 -14.05 8.17
CA MET A 286 -17.45 -13.82 9.59
C MET A 286 -17.64 -15.09 10.43
N GLY A 287 -17.58 -16.28 9.81
CA GLY A 287 -17.91 -17.55 10.48
C GLY A 287 -19.38 -17.61 10.93
N ILE A 288 -20.30 -17.07 10.12
CA ILE A 288 -21.75 -17.15 10.37
C ILE A 288 -22.30 -18.44 9.78
N GLU A 289 -22.97 -19.25 10.60
CA GLU A 289 -23.78 -20.36 10.12
C GLU A 289 -25.23 -19.90 9.90
N TRP A 290 -25.87 -20.32 8.81
CA TRP A 290 -27.24 -19.94 8.45
C TRP A 290 -28.29 -20.78 9.16
#